data_AF-A0A929HMZ8-F1
#
_entry.id   AF-A0A929HMZ8-F1
#
_cell.length_a   1.000
_cell.length_b   1.000
_cell.length_c   1.000
_cell.angle_alpha   90.00
_cell.angle_beta   90.00
_cell.angle_gamma   90.00
#
_symmetry.space_group_name_H-M   'P 1'
#
loop_
_entity.id
_entity.type
_entity.pdbx_description
1 polymer ?
#
loop_
_entity_poly.entity_id
_entity_poly.type
_entity_poly.pdbx_seq_one_letter_code
_entity_poly.pdbx_strand_id
1 'polypeptide(L)' 'GDLDISTIGTAVELNREVVPKRTYAETVLKDGDVIEIIRMVGGG' A
#
# COMPACT_ATOMS: atom_id res chain seq x y z
N GLY A 1 -14.60 1.20 11.01
CA GLY A 1 -13.37 1.35 11.79
C GLY A 1 -12.43 1.97 10.82
N ASP A 2 -12.32 3.28 10.88
CA ASP A 2 -11.70 4.05 9.81
C ASP A 2 -10.26 4.32 10.21
N LEU A 3 -9.36 4.04 9.27
CA LEU A 3 -7.97 4.40 9.43
C LEU A 3 -7.89 5.88 9.05
N ASP A 4 -7.83 6.76 10.04
CA ASP A 4 -7.77 8.21 9.87
C ASP A 4 -6.43 8.63 9.23
N ILE A 5 -6.29 8.33 7.93
CA ILE A 5 -5.08 8.53 7.15
C ILE A 5 -5.39 9.28 5.86
N SER A 6 -4.52 10.22 5.50
CA SER A 6 -4.58 10.87 4.19
C SER A 6 -4.25 9.85 3.09
N THR A 7 -5.08 9.80 2.05
CA THR A 7 -4.79 8.99 0.84
C THR A 7 -3.86 9.70 -0.15
N ILE A 8 -3.61 11.00 0.06
CA ILE A 8 -2.71 11.82 -0.75
C ILE A 8 -1.27 11.54 -0.34
N GLY A 9 -0.43 11.16 -1.31
CA GLY A 9 0.97 10.81 -1.08
C GLY A 9 1.16 9.47 -0.37
N THR A 10 0.11 8.66 -0.27
CA THR A 10 0.15 7.35 0.38
C THR A 10 0.13 6.24 -0.67
N ALA A 11 0.95 5.21 -0.43
CA ALA A 11 0.99 3.97 -1.22
C ALA A 11 0.84 2.76 -0.29
N VAL A 12 0.52 1.61 -0.89
CA VAL A 12 0.42 0.33 -0.20
C VAL A 12 1.58 -0.54 -0.68
N GLU A 13 2.30 -1.13 0.26
CA GLU A 13 3.28 -2.17 0.00
C GLU A 13 2.75 -3.55 0.38
N LEU A 14 3.10 -4.54 -0.42
CA LEU A 14 2.97 -5.96 -0.11
C LEU A 14 4.38 -6.53 -0.06
N ASN A 15 4.82 -7.01 1.11
CA ASN A 15 6.15 -7.58 1.31
C ASN A 15 7.29 -6.64 0.83
N ARG A 16 7.20 -5.35 1.16
CA ARG A 16 8.13 -4.27 0.76
C ARG A 16 8.15 -3.94 -0.74
N GLU A 17 7.13 -4.36 -1.48
CA GLU A 17 6.94 -3.99 -2.88
C GLU A 17 5.69 -3.10 -3.01
N VAL A 18 5.85 -1.91 -3.60
CA VAL A 18 4.73 -0.99 -3.82
C VAL A 18 3.76 -1.59 -4.83
N VAL A 19 2.51 -1.80 -4.40
CA VAL A 19 1.43 -2.30 -5.25
C VAL A 19 0.72 -1.10 -5.90
N PRO A 20 0.62 -1.05 -7.24
CA PRO A 20 -0.16 -0.02 -7.92
C PRO A 20 -1.65 -0.08 -7.53
N LYS A 21 -2.27 1.06 -7.25
CA LYS A 21 -3.70 1.13 -6.86
C LYS A 21 -4.64 0.41 -7.84
N ARG A 22 -4.32 0.43 -9.14
CA ARG A 22 -5.12 -0.23 -10.18
C ARG A 22 -5.14 -1.77 -10.08
N THR A 23 -4.16 -2.38 -9.43
CA THR A 23 -4.03 -3.84 -9.35
C THR A 23 -4.55 -4.41 -8.03
N TYR A 24 -5.07 -3.58 -7.12
CA TYR A 24 -5.55 -4.05 -5.80
C TYR A 24 -6.62 -5.13 -5.92
N ALA A 25 -7.56 -4.98 -6.85
CA ALA A 25 -8.63 -5.97 -7.07
C ALA A 25 -8.10 -7.33 -7.56
N GLU A 26 -6.92 -7.37 -8.15
CA GLU A 26 -6.29 -8.57 -8.72
C GLU A 26 -5.21 -9.14 -7.78
N THR A 27 -4.82 -8.41 -6.75
CA THR A 27 -3.76 -8.80 -5.82
C THR A 27 -4.30 -9.80 -4.81
N VAL A 28 -3.96 -11.08 -4.98
CA VAL A 28 -4.33 -12.15 -4.04
C VAL A 28 -3.33 -12.21 -2.89
N LEU A 29 -3.82 -12.00 -1.67
CA LEU A 29 -3.03 -12.13 -0.45
C LEU A 29 -2.92 -13.59 -0.02
N LYS A 30 -1.77 -13.94 0.53
CA LYS A 30 -1.47 -15.25 1.11
C LYS A 30 -1.21 -15.11 2.61
N ASP A 31 -1.36 -16.22 3.32
CA ASP A 31 -0.96 -16.26 4.72
C ASP A 31 0.53 -15.91 4.87
N GLY A 32 0.84 -15.07 5.86
CA GLY A 32 2.19 -14.54 6.09
C GLY A 32 2.56 -13.30 5.26
N ASP A 33 1.73 -12.85 4.32
CA ASP A 33 1.95 -11.58 3.62
C ASP A 33 1.86 -10.38 4.57
N VAL A 34 2.75 -9.42 4.40
CA VAL A 34 2.77 -8.18 5.18
C VAL A 34 2.32 -7.03 4.30
N ILE A 35 1.27 -6.33 4.74
CA ILE A 35 0.77 -5.11 4.13
C ILE A 35 1.22 -3.91 4.93
N GLU A 36 1.83 -2.94 4.26
CA GLU A 36 2.29 -1.69 4.87
C GLU A 36 1.65 -0.50 4.14
N ILE A 37 1.21 0.49 4.90
CA ILE A 37 0.77 1.77 4.35
C ILE A 37 1.92 2.75 4.51
N ILE A 38 2.51 3.13 3.39
CA ILE A 38 3.71 3.97 3.36
C ILE A 38 3.39 5.35 2.81
N ARG A 39 4.22 6.33 3.18
CA ARG A 39 4.16 7.67 2.60
C ARG A 39 5.25 7.82 1.54
N MET A 40 4.84 8.11 0.33
CA MET A 40 5.76 8.44 -0.76
C MET A 40 6.37 9.81 -0.46
N VAL A 41 7.65 9.83 -0.14
CA VAL A 41 8.44 11.06 -0.12
C VAL A 41 8.95 11.28 -1.53
N GLY A 42 8.53 12.38 -2.18
CA GLY A 42 9.09 12.76 -3.47
C GLY A 42 10.57 13.04 -3.30
N GLY A 43 11.42 12.19 -3.85
CA GLY A 43 12.84 12.49 -4.00
C GLY A 43 12.99 13.55 -5.09
N GLY A 44 13.49 14.71 -4.72
CA GLY A 44 14.09 15.64 -5.69
C GLY A 44 15.36 15.05 -6.27
#